data_AF-A0AAW1CSI5-F1
#
_entry.id   AF-A0AAW1CSI5-F1
#
_cell.length_a   1.000
_cell.length_b   1.000
_cell.length_c   1.000
_cell.angle_alpha   90.00
_cell.angle_beta   90.00
_cell.angle_gamma   90.00
#
_symmetry.space_group_name_H-M   'P 1'
#
loop_
_entity.id
_entity.type
_entity.pdbx_description
1 polymer ?
#
loop_
_entity_poly.entity_id
_entity_poly.type
_entity_poly.pdbx_seq_one_letter_code
_entity_poly.pdbx_strand_id
1 'polypeptide(L)'
;MFTYTNDERFQVLHTEGTDEWTLQIKYVQKRDHGAYECQVATGKGTLSHYFNLIVVVPTASIVGAEEYHIGQGSTIKLVCIIENVSTIVFYYISFYSLHY
;
A
#
# COMPACT_ATOMS: atom_id res chain seq x y z
N MET A 1 3.29 15.13 17.96
CA MET A 1 3.89 14.75 16.66
C MET A 1 3.16 15.51 15.56
N PHE A 2 3.88 16.20 14.67
CA PHE A 2 3.27 16.95 13.56
C PHE A 2 3.60 16.25 12.25
N THR A 3 2.57 15.88 11.48
CA THR A 3 2.72 15.36 10.12
C THR A 3 2.53 16.51 9.15
N TYR A 4 3.56 16.86 8.38
CA TYR A 4 3.50 17.94 7.40
C TYR A 4 3.06 17.42 6.04
N THR A 5 1.78 17.11 5.93
CA THR A 5 1.13 16.69 4.69
C THR A 5 -0.34 17.11 4.71
N ASN A 6 -0.88 17.44 3.54
CA ASN A 6 -2.33 17.67 3.36
C ASN A 6 -3.08 16.36 3.03
N ASP A 7 -2.38 15.24 2.87
CA ASP A 7 -2.99 13.94 2.61
C ASP A 7 -3.32 13.23 3.94
N GLU A 8 -4.60 13.26 4.33
CA GLU A 8 -5.11 12.67 5.57
C GLU A 8 -4.88 11.15 5.70
N ARG A 9 -4.51 10.48 4.59
CA ARG A 9 -4.19 9.06 4.58
C ARG A 9 -2.86 8.75 5.24
N PHE A 10 -1.96 9.73 5.32
CA PHE A 10 -0.60 9.56 5.84
C PHE A 10 -0.58 9.80 7.35
N GLN A 11 -0.12 8.80 8.10
CA GLN A 11 0.00 8.88 9.55
C GLN A 11 1.39 8.43 9.98
N VAL A 12 1.97 9.13 10.95
CA VAL A 12 3.22 8.71 11.59
C VAL A 12 2.88 8.16 12.96
N LEU A 13 3.24 6.90 13.17
CA LEU A 13 3.06 6.17 14.41
C LEU A 13 4.41 6.03 15.10
N HIS A 14 4.44 6.17 16.42
CA HIS A 14 5.62 5.94 17.24
C HIS A 14 5.25 4.93 18.30
N THR A 15 6.02 3.85 18.39
CA THR A 15 5.80 2.84 19.43
C THR A 15 6.45 3.34 20.72
N GLU A 16 5.62 3.65 21.74
CA GLU A 16 6.10 4.18 23.02
C GLU A 16 7.19 3.31 23.63
N GLY A 17 8.26 3.95 24.12
CA GLY A 17 9.41 3.25 24.71
C GLY A 17 10.37 2.62 23.71
N THR A 18 10.19 2.83 22.40
CA THR A 18 11.10 2.35 21.34
C THR A 18 11.59 3.51 20.48
N ASP A 19 12.63 3.25 19.68
CA ASP A 19 13.06 4.16 18.61
C ASP A 19 12.44 3.81 17.25
N GLU A 20 11.31 3.10 17.25
CA GLU A 20 10.60 2.70 16.04
C GLU A 20 9.55 3.74 15.65
N TRP A 21 9.73 4.32 14.46
CA TRP A 21 8.78 5.19 13.81
C TRP A 21 8.20 4.49 12.59
N THR A 22 6.89 4.56 12.40
CA THR A 22 6.24 3.91 11.27
C THR A 22 5.43 4.91 10.47
N LEU A 23 5.70 5.00 9.17
CA LEU A 23 4.79 5.66 8.24
C LEU A 23 3.68 4.69 7.86
N GLN A 24 2.44 5.02 8.22
CA GLN A 24 1.24 4.33 7.78
C GLN A 24 0.58 5.13 6.65
N ILE A 25 0.23 4.44 5.57
CA ILE A 25 -0.57 5.01 4.48
C ILE A 25 -1.91 4.26 4.42
N LYS A 26 -3.01 4.97 4.65
CA LYS A 26 -4.38 4.43 4.58
C LYS A 26 -4.90 4.45 3.15
N TYR A 27 -5.71 3.46 2.79
CA TYR A 27 -6.36 3.40 1.46
C TYR A 27 -5.35 3.61 0.33
N VAL A 28 -4.32 2.75 0.30
CA VAL A 28 -3.22 2.87 -0.65
C VAL A 28 -3.73 2.75 -2.09
N GLN A 29 -3.22 3.63 -2.94
CA GLN A 29 -3.63 3.78 -4.33
C GLN A 29 -2.42 3.59 -5.24
N LYS A 30 -2.66 3.23 -6.50
CA LYS A 30 -1.59 2.94 -7.47
C LYS A 30 -0.57 4.08 -7.60
N ARG A 31 -0.98 5.33 -7.40
CA ARG A 31 -0.10 6.52 -7.42
C ARG A 31 0.88 6.61 -6.26
N ASP A 32 0.64 5.88 -5.18
CA ASP A 32 1.55 5.83 -4.02
C ASP A 32 2.72 4.87 -4.30
N HIS A 33 2.74 4.15 -5.43
CA HIS A 33 3.87 3.32 -5.83
C HIS A 33 5.12 4.18 -6.04
N GLY A 34 6.25 3.77 -5.45
CA GLY A 34 7.54 4.39 -5.74
C GLY A 34 8.48 4.40 -4.55
N ALA A 35 9.53 5.21 -4.68
CA ALA A 35 10.56 5.37 -3.65
C ALA A 35 10.08 6.29 -2.52
N TYR A 36 10.29 5.82 -1.29
CA TYR A 36 10.10 6.55 -0.05
C TYR A 36 11.44 6.68 0.64
N GLU A 37 11.67 7.82 1.29
CA GLU A 37 12.88 8.09 2.03
C GLU A 37 12.52 8.49 3.46
N CYS A 38 13.18 7.90 4.43
CA CYS A 38 13.22 8.41 5.79
C CYS A 38 14.54 9.11 6.03
N GLN A 39 14.44 10.33 6.54
CA GLN A 39 15.57 11.18 6.86
C GLN A 39 15.57 11.49 8.36
N VAL A 40 16.72 11.28 9.00
CA VAL A 40 16.96 11.64 10.40
C VAL A 40 18.04 12.71 10.44
N ALA A 41 17.69 13.89 10.96
CA ALA A 41 18.67 14.94 11.22
C ALA A 41 19.45 14.62 12.50
N THR A 42 20.77 14.58 12.39
CA THR A 42 21.71 14.37 13.50
C THR A 42 22.62 15.58 13.65
N GLY A 43 23.33 15.70 14.77
CA GLY A 43 24.31 16.78 14.98
C GLY A 43 25.49 16.79 13.98
N LYS A 44 25.66 15.72 13.19
CA LYS A 44 26.74 15.58 12.20
C LYS A 44 26.25 15.57 10.74
N GLY A 45 24.93 15.64 10.50
CA GLY A 45 24.34 15.60 9.16
C GLY A 45 23.02 14.84 9.11
N THR A 46 22.53 14.55 7.90
CA THR A 46 21.28 13.80 7.66
C THR A 46 21.59 12.35 7.32
N LEU A 47 20.95 11.41 8.02
CA LEU A 47 20.96 9.99 7.69
C LEU A 47 19.72 9.65 6.88
N SER A 48 19.88 8.94 5.76
CA SER A 48 18.79 8.57 4.86
C SER A 48 18.62 7.07 4.73
N HIS A 49 17.37 6.59 4.70
CA HIS A 49 17.02 5.21 4.38
C HIS A 49 15.92 5.18 3.32
N TYR A 50 16.09 4.35 2.30
CA TYR A 50 15.17 4.27 1.15
C TYR A 50 14.35 2.98 1.16
N PHE A 51 13.08 3.10 0.82
CA PHE A 51 12.12 2.00 0.66
C PHE A 51 11.45 2.12 -0.70
N ASN A 52 11.16 1.00 -1.37
CA ASN A 52 10.38 1.03 -2.60
C ASN A 52 9.00 0.38 -2.36
N LEU A 53 7.97 1.21 -2.32
CA LEU A 53 6.60 0.77 -2.11
C LEU A 53 6.03 0.21 -3.42
N ILE A 54 5.74 -1.09 -3.42
CA ILE A 54 5.06 -1.76 -4.53
C ILE A 54 3.57 -1.87 -4.22
N VAL A 55 2.77 -1.08 -4.92
CA VAL A 55 1.31 -1.15 -4.86
C VAL A 55 0.78 -2.11 -5.93
N VAL A 56 0.07 -3.15 -5.51
CA VAL A 56 -0.59 -4.12 -6.38
C VAL A 56 -2.10 -3.92 -6.28
N VAL A 57 -2.77 -3.84 -7.44
CA VAL A 57 -4.22 -3.61 -7.54
C VAL A 57 -4.88 -4.89 -8.03
N PRO A 58 -5.93 -5.39 -7.34
CA PRO A 58 -6.62 -6.60 -7.78
C PRO A 58 -7.32 -6.38 -9.11
N THR A 59 -7.25 -7.39 -9.97
CA THR A 59 -7.88 -7.40 -11.29
C THR A 59 -8.93 -8.49 -11.34
N ALA A 60 -10.16 -8.14 -11.69
CA ALA A 60 -11.26 -9.08 -11.84
C ALA A 60 -11.57 -9.28 -13.32
N SER A 61 -11.70 -10.53 -13.75
CA SER A 61 -12.09 -10.88 -15.11
C SER A 61 -13.11 -12.02 -15.10
N ILE A 62 -14.11 -11.93 -15.98
CA ILE A 62 -15.04 -13.04 -16.20
C ILE A 62 -14.42 -13.92 -17.29
N VAL A 63 -14.29 -15.21 -17.00
CA VAL A 63 -13.70 -16.18 -17.92
C VAL A 63 -14.72 -16.55 -19.00
N GLY A 64 -14.29 -16.45 -20.25
CA GLY A 64 -15.00 -16.93 -21.42
C GLY A 64 -15.23 -15.82 -22.44
N ALA A 65 -16.38 -15.86 -23.13
CA ALA A 65 -16.68 -14.94 -24.22
C ALA A 65 -17.12 -13.56 -23.71
N GLU A 66 -16.89 -12.51 -24.50
CA GLU A 66 -17.37 -11.16 -24.20
C GLU A 66 -18.91 -11.09 -24.22
N GLU A 67 -19.53 -11.87 -25.11
CA GLU A 67 -20.99 -11.97 -25.24
C GLU A 67 -21.46 -13.43 -25.18
N TYR A 68 -22.60 -13.63 -24.51
CA TYR A 68 -23.26 -14.93 -24.41
C TYR A 68 -24.69 -14.83 -24.94
N HIS A 69 -24.98 -15.60 -25.98
CA HIS A 69 -26.34 -15.78 -26.47
C HIS A 69 -26.89 -17.09 -25.91
N ILE A 70 -27.96 -16.99 -25.12
CA ILE A 70 -28.56 -18.11 -24.39
C ILE A 70 -30.05 -18.14 -24.65
N GLY A 71 -30.56 -19.35 -24.89
CA GLY A 71 -31.98 -19.58 -25.15
C GLY A 71 -32.84 -19.38 -23.90
N GLN A 72 -34.09 -18.97 -24.09
CA GLN A 72 -35.04 -18.79 -23.00
C GLN A 72 -35.18 -20.07 -22.16
N GLY A 73 -35.10 -19.94 -20.83
CA GLY A 73 -35.15 -21.06 -19.89
C GLY A 73 -33.81 -21.77 -19.65
N SER A 74 -32.73 -21.37 -20.34
CA SER A 74 -31.39 -21.90 -20.09
C SER A 74 -30.72 -21.25 -18.88
N THR A 75 -29.81 -21.98 -18.24
CA THR A 75 -28.97 -21.46 -17.14
C THR A 75 -27.59 -21.07 -17.65
N ILE A 76 -27.10 -19.88 -17.28
CA ILE A 76 -25.74 -19.43 -17.56
C ILE A 76 -24.87 -19.52 -16.31
N LYS A 77 -23.60 -19.91 -16.50
CA LYS A 77 -22.57 -19.91 -15.45
C LYS A 77 -21.46 -18.95 -15.84
N LEU A 78 -21.37 -17.84 -15.11
CA LEU A 78 -20.26 -16.90 -15.21
C LEU A 78 -19.22 -17.25 -14.16
N VAL A 79 -17.95 -17.37 -14.55
CA VAL A 79 -16.84 -17.63 -13.64
C VAL A 79 -16.01 -16.36 -13.56
N CYS A 80 -15.90 -15.78 -12.37
CA CYS A 80 -15.03 -14.63 -12.12
C CYS A 80 -13.71 -15.11 -11.51
N ILE A 81 -12.59 -14.68 -12.09
CA ILE A 81 -11.25 -14.84 -11.53
C ILE A 81 -10.78 -13.47 -11.03
N ILE A 82 -10.30 -13.46 -9.79
CA ILE A 82 -9.65 -12.29 -9.18
C ILE A 82 -8.17 -12.61 -9.03
N GLU A 83 -7.32 -11.80 -9.65
CA GLU A 83 -5.87 -11.89 -9.58
C GLU A 83 -5.29 -10.68 -8.85
N ASN A 84 -4.01 -10.71 -8.52
CA ASN A 84 -3.30 -9.58 -7.90
C ASN A 84 -3.93 -9.12 -6.57
N VAL A 85 -4.50 -10.06 -5.83
CA VAL A 85 -5.10 -9.79 -4.52
C VAL A 85 -3.98 -9.52 -3.51
N SER A 86 -3.82 -8.25 -3.12
CA SER A 86 -3.06 -7.89 -1.93
C SER A 86 -4.00 -7.92 -0.73
N THR A 87 -3.60 -8.63 0.34
CA THR A 87 -4.34 -8.69 1.61
C THR A 87 -4.14 -7.45 2.48
N ILE A 88 -3.30 -6.50 2.04
CA ILE A 88 -2.82 -5.39 2.86
C ILE A 88 -3.64 -4.12 2.56
N VAL A 89 -4.48 -3.73 3.52
CA VAL A 89 -5.31 -2.50 3.46
C VAL A 89 -4.54 -1.25 3.92
N PHE A 90 -3.46 -1.45 4.69
CA PHE A 90 -2.59 -0.42 5.25
C PHE A 90 -1.13 -0.81 5.04
N TYR A 91 -0.35 0.04 4.37
CA TYR A 91 1.10 -0.17 4.28
C TYR A 91 1.79 0.52 5.44
N TYR A 92 2.74 -0.20 6.04
CA TYR A 92 3.57 0.25 7.15
C TYR A 92 5.03 0.24 6.72
N ILE A 93 5.68 1.39 6.79
CA ILE A 93 7.12 1.51 6.58
C ILE A 93 7.72 1.82 7.95
N SER A 94 8.31 0.81 8.60
CA SER A 94 8.98 0.96 9.89
C SER A 94 10.42 1.41 9.72
N PHE A 95 10.80 2.40 10.51
CA PHE A 95 12.12 2.97 10.63
C PHE A 95 12.61 2.72 12.04
N TYR A 96 13.66 1.92 12.18
CA TYR A 96 14.39 1.81 13.43
C TYR A 96 15.46 2.90 13.42
N SER A 97 15.52 3.72 14.47
CA SER A 97 16.73 4.52 14.72
C SER A 97 17.89 3.53 14.88
N LEU A 98 18.67 3.36 13.82
CA LEU A 98 19.92 2.61 13.90
C LEU A 98 20.76 3.36 14.94
N HIS A 99 20.88 2.78 16.13
CA HIS A 99 21.78 3.25 17.17
C HIS A 99 23.18 3.38 16.54
N TYR A 100 23.63 4.63 16.39
CA TYR A 100 25.02 4.98 16.14
C TYR A 100 25.49 5.90 17.26
#